data_AF-A0A264VKP7-F1
#
_entry.id   AF-A0A264VKP7-F1
#
_cell.length_a   1.000
_cell.length_b   1.000
_cell.length_c   1.000
_cell.angle_alpha   90.00
_cell.angle_beta   90.00
_cell.angle_gamma   90.00
#
_symmetry.space_group_name_H-M   'P 1'
#
loop_
_entity.id
_entity.type
_entity.pdbx_description
1 polymer ?
#
loop_
_entity_poly.entity_id
_entity_poly.type
_entity_poly.pdbx_seq_one_letter_code
_entity_poly.pdbx_strand_id
1 'polypeptide(L)'
;MVGEGEDALLYDPSGGYSECPSRECYNNIEELRAPRSSGEFFQYPEFNWDDYLSFQLWDGPDVQIIEFVVPRVQAEKIKELIFEHGGAGWAMCSETVFYILKDSGGIFNSLDKKIFFREDPWNFREKLIDLHYPKRGGVISGAY
;
A
#
# COMPACT_ATOMS: atom_id res chain seq x y z
N MET A 1 1.74 -1.96 3.73
CA MET A 1 2.76 -1.97 4.80
C MET A 1 3.99 -2.71 4.30
N VAL A 2 5.19 -2.32 4.73
CA VAL A 2 6.44 -3.06 4.48
C VAL A 2 7.16 -3.26 5.82
N GLY A 3 7.58 -4.49 6.11
CA GLY A 3 8.18 -4.85 7.40
C GLY A 3 7.15 -5.14 8.50
N GLU A 4 7.65 -5.48 9.70
CA GLU A 4 6.86 -5.83 10.87
C GLU A 4 7.42 -5.13 12.13
N GLY A 5 6.57 -4.90 13.13
CA GLY A 5 6.96 -4.26 14.40
C GLY A 5 7.59 -2.88 14.21
N GLU A 6 8.74 -2.64 14.83
CA GLU A 6 9.48 -1.36 14.77
C GLU A 6 9.97 -1.01 13.35
N ASP A 7 10.05 -2.00 12.45
CA ASP A 7 10.44 -1.80 11.06
C ASP A 7 9.25 -1.51 10.14
N ALA A 8 8.02 -1.51 10.66
CA ALA A 8 6.83 -1.40 9.85
C ALA A 8 6.67 0.01 9.27
N LEU A 9 6.42 0.06 7.96
CA LEU A 9 6.12 1.28 7.21
C LEU A 9 4.75 1.15 6.56
N LEU A 10 3.81 2.01 6.91
CA LEU A 10 2.56 2.21 6.17
C LEU A 10 2.79 3.26 5.08
N TYR A 11 2.25 3.04 3.88
CA TYR A 11 2.37 3.97 2.77
C TYR A 11 1.04 4.07 2.04
N ASP A 12 0.49 5.28 1.96
CA ASP A 12 -0.76 5.57 1.27
C ASP A 12 -0.54 6.73 0.28
N PRO A 13 -0.17 6.44 -0.97
CA PRO A 13 0.32 7.45 -1.92
C PRO A 13 -0.69 8.53 -2.28
N SER A 14 -1.99 8.30 -2.20
CA SER A 14 -3.00 9.33 -2.54
C SER A 14 -4.07 9.51 -1.48
N GLY A 15 -4.09 8.64 -0.47
CA GLY A 15 -4.92 8.78 0.72
C GLY A 15 -4.19 9.55 1.81
N GLY A 16 -4.90 9.76 2.91
CA GLY A 16 -4.36 10.33 4.13
C GLY A 16 -4.77 9.47 5.30
N TYR A 17 -3.99 9.53 6.37
CA TYR A 17 -4.30 8.89 7.63
C TYR A 17 -4.37 9.97 8.70
N SER A 18 -5.57 10.24 9.21
CA SER A 18 -5.70 10.97 10.46
C SER A 18 -5.35 10.00 11.59
N GLU A 19 -4.31 10.31 12.37
CA GLU A 19 -3.82 9.53 13.52
C GLU A 19 -4.85 9.13 14.58
N CYS A 20 -6.11 9.59 14.44
CA CYS A 20 -7.16 9.27 15.37
C CYS A 20 -8.37 8.62 14.67
N PRO A 21 -8.60 7.32 14.89
CA PRO A 21 -9.67 6.52 14.30
C PRO A 21 -10.79 6.17 15.30
N SER A 22 -10.66 6.57 16.57
CA SER A 22 -11.67 6.29 17.57
C SER A 22 -12.92 7.13 17.32
N ARG A 23 -14.10 6.59 17.68
CA ARG A 23 -15.33 7.39 17.74
C ARG A 23 -15.18 8.65 18.61
N GLU A 24 -14.29 8.63 19.61
CA GLU A 24 -14.01 9.79 20.45
C GLU A 24 -13.42 10.95 19.64
N CYS A 25 -12.61 10.64 18.64
CA CYS A 25 -12.12 11.58 17.65
C CYS A 25 -13.10 11.83 16.51
N TYR A 26 -14.34 11.36 16.51
CA TYR A 26 -15.34 11.77 15.51
C TYR A 26 -16.66 12.18 16.18
N ASN A 27 -16.64 12.40 17.50
CA ASN A 27 -17.79 12.82 18.29
C ASN A 27 -18.25 14.26 18.02
N ASN A 28 -17.46 15.03 17.26
CA ASN A 28 -17.80 16.40 16.87
C ASN A 28 -17.44 16.63 15.39
N ILE A 29 -18.45 16.85 14.55
CA ILE A 29 -18.31 17.10 13.10
C ILE A 29 -17.85 18.54 12.79
N GLU A 30 -17.90 19.45 13.77
CA GLU A 30 -17.47 20.85 13.61
C GLU A 30 -16.01 21.08 14.02
N GLU A 31 -15.33 20.07 14.55
CA GLU A 31 -13.93 20.19 14.95
C GLU A 31 -13.02 20.16 13.71
N LEU A 32 -12.38 21.30 13.43
CA LEU A 32 -11.49 21.45 12.28
C LEU A 32 -10.25 20.58 12.49
N ARG A 33 -10.14 19.48 11.72
CA ARG A 33 -8.96 18.61 11.74
C ARG A 33 -8.20 18.74 10.44
N ALA A 34 -6.89 18.87 10.55
CA ALA A 34 -5.99 18.68 9.42
C ALA A 34 -5.69 17.18 9.35
N PRO A 35 -6.33 16.40 8.45
CA PRO A 35 -5.80 15.09 8.14
C PRO A 35 -4.33 15.27 7.75
N ARG A 36 -3.43 14.48 8.35
CA ARG A 36 -2.06 14.40 7.85
C ARG A 36 -2.15 13.93 6.40
N SER A 37 -1.49 14.67 5.53
CA SER A 37 -1.96 15.00 4.20
C SER A 37 -1.92 13.81 3.23
N SER A 38 -2.40 14.03 2.00
CA SER A 38 -2.38 13.04 0.93
C SER A 38 -0.95 12.66 0.53
N GLY A 39 -0.63 11.35 0.51
CA GLY A 39 0.63 10.84 -0.02
C GLY A 39 1.77 10.70 0.97
N GLU A 40 1.44 10.42 2.22
CA GLU A 40 2.41 10.21 3.28
C GLU A 40 2.76 8.73 3.48
N PHE A 41 3.92 8.52 4.10
CA PHE A 41 4.30 7.25 4.70
C PHE A 41 4.37 7.45 6.22
N PHE A 42 4.07 6.41 6.98
CA PHE A 42 4.05 6.43 8.43
C PHE A 42 4.92 5.29 8.95
N GLN A 43 5.91 5.64 9.77
CA GLN A 43 6.76 4.66 10.42
C GLN A 43 6.08 4.22 11.72
N TYR A 44 6.25 3.00 12.18
CA TYR A 44 5.85 2.66 13.54
C TYR A 44 6.61 3.56 14.55
N PRO A 45 5.98 4.09 15.61
CA PRO A 45 4.59 3.88 16.06
C PRO A 45 3.58 4.96 15.59
N GLU A 46 3.87 5.70 14.51
CA GLU A 46 3.03 6.80 13.99
C GLU A 46 1.68 6.34 13.41
N PHE A 47 1.48 5.04 13.22
CA PHE A 47 0.24 4.45 12.75
C PHE A 47 -0.14 3.21 13.56
N ASN A 48 -1.45 2.92 13.59
CA ASN A 48 -2.00 1.67 14.08
C ASN A 48 -2.78 0.99 12.93
N TRP A 49 -2.68 -0.33 12.83
CA TRP A 49 -3.25 -1.09 11.73
C TRP A 49 -4.77 -1.21 11.79
N ASP A 50 -5.32 -1.56 12.96
CA ASP A 50 -6.76 -1.71 13.17
C ASP A 50 -7.48 -0.39 12.89
N ASP A 51 -6.82 0.67 13.32
CA ASP A 51 -7.13 2.07 13.15
C ASP A 51 -7.17 2.48 11.67
N TYR A 52 -6.08 2.24 10.93
CA TYR A 52 -6.05 2.49 9.48
C TYR A 52 -7.10 1.66 8.73
N LEU A 53 -7.25 0.38 9.06
CA LEU A 53 -8.26 -0.50 8.45
C LEU A 53 -9.68 -0.01 8.72
N SER A 54 -9.97 0.49 9.92
CA SER A 54 -11.29 1.04 10.26
C SER A 54 -11.68 2.23 9.39
N PHE A 55 -10.71 3.06 8.99
CA PHE A 55 -10.92 4.18 8.09
C PHE A 55 -11.25 3.70 6.67
N GLN A 56 -10.53 2.70 6.16
CA GLN A 56 -10.80 2.12 4.84
C GLN A 56 -12.20 1.49 4.75
N LEU A 57 -12.71 0.95 5.86
CA LEU A 57 -14.06 0.38 5.92
C LEU A 57 -15.18 1.43 5.79
N TRP A 58 -14.88 2.73 5.90
CA TRP A 58 -15.87 3.79 5.64
C TRP A 58 -16.21 3.91 4.16
N ASP A 59 -15.24 3.65 3.28
CA ASP A 59 -15.44 3.64 1.83
C ASP A 59 -16.15 2.36 1.34
N GLY A 60 -16.21 1.33 2.19
CA GLY A 60 -17.02 0.13 1.98
C GLY A 60 -16.49 -1.10 2.74
N PRO A 61 -17.32 -2.13 2.92
CA PRO A 61 -16.94 -3.33 3.67
C PRO A 61 -15.98 -4.26 2.89
N ASP A 62 -15.80 -4.04 1.59
CA ASP A 62 -15.06 -4.94 0.69
C ASP A 62 -13.54 -4.63 0.67
N VAL A 63 -12.90 -4.71 1.84
CA VAL A 63 -11.44 -4.56 1.95
C VAL A 63 -10.76 -5.92 1.74
N GLN A 64 -9.72 -5.95 0.90
CA GLN A 64 -8.89 -7.14 0.68
C GLN A 64 -7.44 -6.85 1.05
N ILE A 65 -6.87 -7.72 1.87
CA ILE A 65 -5.46 -7.67 2.26
C ILE A 65 -4.73 -8.76 1.47
N ILE A 66 -3.70 -8.36 0.72
CA ILE A 66 -2.83 -9.28 -0.02
C ILE A 66 -1.43 -9.14 0.56
N GLU A 67 -0.93 -10.22 1.15
CA GLU A 67 0.36 -10.25 1.82
C GLU A 67 1.41 -10.93 0.94
N PHE A 68 2.67 -10.47 0.98
CA PHE A 68 3.77 -11.11 0.26
C PHE A 68 4.98 -11.26 1.17
N VAL A 69 5.60 -12.42 1.15
CA VAL A 69 6.91 -12.64 1.77
C VAL A 69 7.98 -12.36 0.74
N VAL A 70 8.85 -11.39 1.02
CA VAL A 70 9.94 -10.98 0.14
C VAL A 70 11.28 -10.97 0.89
N PRO A 71 12.42 -11.17 0.21
CA PRO A 71 13.73 -11.04 0.83
C PRO A 71 13.94 -9.64 1.44
N ARG A 72 14.71 -9.54 2.53
CA ARG A 72 14.94 -8.25 3.22
C ARG A 72 15.49 -7.17 2.29
N VAL A 73 16.41 -7.53 1.39
CA VAL A 73 16.99 -6.58 0.41
C VAL A 73 15.91 -6.00 -0.50
N GLN A 74 14.91 -6.80 -0.90
CA GLN A 74 13.78 -6.32 -1.68
C GLN A 74 12.87 -5.41 -0.84
N ALA A 75 12.58 -5.77 0.42
CA ALA A 75 11.80 -4.92 1.32
C ALA A 75 12.46 -3.55 1.53
N GLU A 76 13.78 -3.50 1.73
CA GLU A 76 14.53 -2.23 1.81
C GLU A 76 14.46 -1.44 0.51
N LYS A 77 14.55 -2.11 -0.65
CA LYS A 77 14.40 -1.41 -1.94
C LYS A 77 13.00 -0.82 -2.11
N ILE A 78 11.95 -1.52 -1.66
CA ILE A 78 10.57 -0.98 -1.66
C ILE A 78 10.50 0.27 -0.77
N LYS A 79 11.08 0.23 0.43
CA LYS A 79 11.11 1.40 1.33
C LYS A 79 11.84 2.59 0.70
N GLU A 80 13.00 2.36 0.09
CA GLU A 80 13.75 3.39 -0.64
C GLU A 80 12.90 4.01 -1.75
N LEU A 81 12.26 3.19 -2.58
CA LEU A 81 11.40 3.65 -3.67
C LEU A 81 10.18 4.43 -3.16
N ILE A 82 9.60 4.04 -2.01
CA ILE A 82 8.53 4.81 -1.35
C ILE A 82 9.03 6.21 -0.98
N PHE A 83 10.22 6.32 -0.37
CA PHE A 83 10.79 7.62 0.00
C PHE A 83 11.18 8.47 -1.21
N GLU A 84 11.67 7.86 -2.28
CA GLU A 84 12.00 8.54 -3.53
C GLU A 84 10.76 9.06 -4.27
N HIS A 85 9.69 8.25 -4.31
CA HIS A 85 8.43 8.66 -4.93
C HIS A 85 7.68 9.71 -4.11
N GLY A 86 7.69 9.58 -2.78
CA GLY A 86 6.87 10.39 -1.89
C GLY A 86 5.38 10.17 -2.14
N GLY A 87 4.60 11.24 -2.11
CA GLY A 87 3.17 11.19 -2.37
C GLY A 87 2.80 11.11 -3.85
N ALA A 88 1.50 11.01 -4.10
CA ALA A 88 0.91 10.94 -5.43
C ALA A 88 -0.39 11.76 -5.48
N GLY A 89 -0.67 12.31 -6.67
CA GLY A 89 -1.85 13.13 -6.91
C GLY A 89 -3.17 12.34 -6.87
N TRP A 90 -4.28 13.04 -7.11
CA TRP A 90 -5.61 12.45 -7.11
C TRP A 90 -5.72 11.26 -8.09
N ALA A 91 -6.30 10.15 -7.61
CA ALA A 91 -6.47 8.91 -8.36
C ALA A 91 -5.18 8.33 -8.96
N MET A 92 -4.03 8.53 -8.29
CA MET A 92 -2.73 7.96 -8.70
C MET A 92 -2.27 6.80 -7.81
N CYS A 93 -3.03 6.45 -6.77
CA CYS A 93 -2.59 5.51 -5.74
C CYS A 93 -2.12 4.17 -6.30
N SER A 94 -2.96 3.50 -7.10
CA SER A 94 -2.65 2.18 -7.67
C SER A 94 -1.48 2.22 -8.66
N GLU A 95 -1.38 3.30 -9.44
CA GLU A 95 -0.29 3.51 -10.38
C GLU A 95 1.05 3.70 -9.67
N THR A 96 1.09 4.50 -8.61
CA THR A 96 2.30 4.71 -7.81
C THR A 96 2.75 3.42 -7.11
N VAL A 97 1.82 2.70 -6.46
CA VAL A 97 2.17 1.41 -5.82
C VAL A 97 2.65 0.40 -6.86
N PHE A 98 2.03 0.35 -8.05
CA PHE A 98 2.46 -0.52 -9.13
C PHE A 98 3.92 -0.29 -9.53
N TYR A 99 4.32 0.97 -9.74
CA TYR A 99 5.70 1.29 -10.11
C TYR A 99 6.70 0.93 -9.02
N ILE A 100 6.40 1.29 -7.77
CA ILE A 100 7.25 0.94 -6.62
C ILE A 100 7.46 -0.57 -6.53
N LEU A 101 6.39 -1.37 -6.63
CA LEU A 101 6.51 -2.83 -6.59
C LEU A 101 7.28 -3.35 -7.79
N LYS A 102 6.95 -2.94 -9.01
CA LYS A 102 7.62 -3.39 -10.23
C LYS A 102 9.11 -3.08 -10.22
N ASP A 103 9.49 -1.86 -9.83
CA ASP A 103 10.88 -1.39 -9.83
C ASP A 103 11.69 -1.97 -8.66
N SER A 104 11.02 -2.46 -7.61
CA SER A 104 11.68 -3.24 -6.54
C SER A 104 12.22 -4.60 -7.01
N GLY A 105 11.72 -5.10 -8.14
CA GLY A 105 12.13 -6.35 -8.74
C GLY A 105 11.54 -7.59 -8.07
N GLY A 106 12.34 -8.67 -7.98
CA GLY A 106 11.93 -9.95 -7.38
C GLY A 106 10.65 -10.52 -7.97
N ILE A 107 9.71 -10.92 -7.10
CA ILE A 107 8.40 -11.48 -7.48
C ILE A 107 7.52 -10.49 -8.25
N PHE A 108 7.80 -9.19 -8.17
CA PHE A 108 7.00 -8.15 -8.81
C PHE A 108 7.53 -7.77 -10.21
N ASN A 109 8.68 -8.31 -10.63
CA ASN A 109 9.22 -8.07 -11.98
C ASN A 109 8.22 -8.43 -13.10
N SER A 110 7.42 -9.48 -12.87
CA SER A 110 6.40 -9.98 -13.80
C SER A 110 5.12 -9.13 -13.83
N LEU A 111 5.03 -8.05 -13.06
CA LEU A 111 3.94 -7.08 -13.20
C LEU A 111 4.01 -6.40 -14.56
N ASP A 112 3.13 -6.75 -15.49
CA ASP A 112 3.10 -6.14 -16.81
C ASP A 112 2.47 -4.76 -16.79
N LYS A 113 3.17 -3.77 -17.35
CA LYS A 113 2.66 -2.39 -17.49
C LYS A 113 1.74 -2.31 -18.70
N LYS A 114 0.55 -1.72 -18.54
CA LYS A 114 -0.27 -1.35 -19.70
C LYS A 114 0.35 -0.11 -20.37
N ILE A 115 0.70 -0.23 -21.66
CA ILE A 115 1.40 0.83 -22.41
C ILE A 115 0.51 2.08 -22.63
N PHE A 116 -0.81 1.94 -22.60
CA PHE A 116 -1.77 2.99 -22.97
C PHE A 116 -2.79 3.33 -21.88
N PHE A 117 -2.70 2.71 -20.71
CA PHE A 117 -3.69 2.89 -19.64
C PHE A 117 -3.00 3.03 -18.29
N ARG A 118 -3.52 3.95 -17.48
CA ARG A 118 -3.16 4.04 -16.06
C ARG A 118 -3.54 2.73 -15.38
N GLU A 119 -2.78 2.33 -14.38
CA GLU A 119 -3.13 1.18 -13.56
C GLU A 119 -4.27 1.58 -12.62
N ASP A 120 -5.47 1.04 -12.89
CA ASP A 120 -6.62 1.18 -12.00
C ASP A 120 -6.58 0.15 -10.85
N PRO A 121 -7.25 0.43 -9.71
CA PRO A 121 -7.21 -0.44 -8.54
C PRO A 121 -7.68 -1.88 -8.79
N TRP A 122 -8.70 -2.08 -9.64
CA TRP A 122 -9.28 -3.40 -9.89
C TRP A 122 -8.34 -4.29 -10.71
N ASN A 123 -7.77 -3.76 -11.79
CA ASN A 123 -6.80 -4.50 -12.58
C ASN A 123 -5.51 -4.76 -11.81
N PHE A 124 -5.04 -3.80 -11.02
CA PHE A 124 -3.85 -3.98 -10.21
C PHE A 124 -4.05 -5.06 -9.14
N ARG A 125 -5.21 -5.06 -8.47
CA ARG A 125 -5.63 -6.13 -7.56
C ARG A 125 -5.55 -7.51 -8.20
N GLU A 126 -6.13 -7.71 -9.38
CA GLU A 126 -6.10 -9.01 -10.08
C GLU A 126 -4.65 -9.45 -10.38
N LYS A 127 -3.76 -8.53 -10.76
CA LYS A 127 -2.34 -8.84 -10.97
C LYS A 127 -1.67 -9.32 -9.67
N LEU A 128 -1.94 -8.65 -8.54
CA LEU A 128 -1.39 -9.05 -7.24
C LEU A 128 -1.92 -10.42 -6.80
N ILE A 129 -3.22 -10.68 -7.00
CA ILE A 129 -3.81 -12.00 -6.71
C ILE A 129 -3.17 -13.09 -7.58
N ASP A 130 -2.96 -12.83 -8.87
CA ASP A 130 -2.33 -13.78 -9.79
C ASP A 130 -0.85 -14.05 -9.43
N LEU A 131 -0.14 -13.09 -8.83
CA LEU A 131 1.20 -13.33 -8.28
C LEU A 131 1.17 -14.17 -7.00
N HIS A 132 0.19 -13.94 -6.13
CA HIS A 132 0.07 -14.65 -4.85
C HIS A 132 -0.44 -16.09 -5.05
N TYR A 133 -1.36 -16.29 -6.00
CA TYR A 133 -1.96 -17.58 -6.36
C TYR A 133 -1.83 -17.84 -7.87
N PRO A 134 -0.64 -18.23 -8.37
CA PRO A 134 -0.42 -18.38 -9.80
C PRO A 134 -1.34 -19.47 -10.38
N LYS A 135 -2.24 -19.06 -11.29
CA LYS A 135 -3.25 -19.94 -11.95
C LYS A 135 -2.65 -21.14 -12.69
N ARG A 136 -1.32 -21.21 -12.87
CA ARG A 136 -0.59 -22.37 -13.40
C ARG A 136 0.77 -22.51 -12.72
N GLY A 137 0.87 -23.38 -11.71
CA GLY A 137 2.08 -24.13 -11.31
C GLY A 137 3.44 -23.41 -11.33
N GLY A 138 3.47 -22.10 -11.11
CA GLY A 138 4.68 -21.29 -11.19
C GLY A 138 5.46 -21.45 -9.90
N VAL A 139 6.64 -22.06 -9.99
CA VAL A 139 7.62 -21.97 -8.91
C VAL A 139 7.94 -20.50 -8.72
N ILE A 140 7.65 -19.96 -7.53
CA ILE A 140 8.12 -18.64 -7.11
C ILE A 140 9.64 -18.76 -6.96
N SER A 141 10.38 -18.52 -8.04
CA SER A 141 11.84 -18.50 -8.01
C SER A 141 12.29 -17.27 -7.24
N GLY A 142 12.59 -17.42 -5.96
CA GLY A 142 13.06 -16.30 -5.14
C GLY A 142 13.23 -16.56 -3.64
N ALA A 143 12.93 -17.74 -3.13
CA ALA A 143 13.24 -18.09 -1.74
C ALA A 143 14.55 -18.90 -1.67
N TYR A 144 15.63 -18.23 -1.29
CA TYR A 144 16.80 -18.84 -0.64
C TYR A 144 17.11 -18.04 0.63
#